data_AF-A0A7Y2FYP6-F1
#
_entry.id   AF-A0A7Y2FYP6-F1
#
_cell.length_a   1.000
_cell.length_b   1.000
_cell.length_c   1.000
_cell.angle_alpha   90.00
_cell.angle_beta   90.00
_cell.angle_gamma   90.00
#
_symmetry.space_group_name_H-M   'P 1'
#
loop_
_entity.id
_entity.type
_entity.pdbx_description
1 polymer ?
#
loop_
_entity_poly.entity_id
_entity_poly.type
_entity_poly.pdbx_seq_one_letter_code
_entity_poly.pdbx_strand_id
1 'polypeptide(L)'
;MKNWYVIAVLVLLFSACRDDEFDTPPTTFVDPGLEVTHTIAELKASHILGEFYQIEEEMTLSGIITADDRTGNFYQRLIIEDGTAGIELLLRANDLFNLYPVGRRLYVKATDMWIGDYNGVIQLGGSIEVDGSFQNVNGVEEVLIPEYIVGGALEGVPDPLEVSISDLGFDHISRLVKLDGVEFAPGSRNVPYADGLSNPPQSVNHILQDCNGSTIILRTSGYCDFTGSITPTGNGSITAVYSVFGSDQQMYIRDTTDVDMTEATCSQNVQTMDISAVRDLFTGSELNAPAAVVEGIVISDRENGNINGQNAVVQQEGGEGIVLRFDSDHSFALGTK
;
A
#
# COMPACT_ATOMS: atom_id res chain seq x y z
N MET A 1 32.96 30.04 83.80
CA MET A 1 33.01 30.60 82.43
C MET A 1 33.38 29.45 81.50
N LYS A 2 32.48 29.07 80.59
CA LYS A 2 32.49 27.82 79.81
C LYS A 2 33.27 28.06 78.51
N ASN A 3 34.35 27.30 78.28
CA ASN A 3 35.09 27.31 77.02
C ASN A 3 34.34 26.46 75.98
N TRP A 4 34.02 27.04 74.82
CA TRP A 4 33.45 26.35 73.67
C TRP A 4 34.54 26.16 72.61
N TYR A 5 34.82 24.90 72.28
CA TYR A 5 35.71 24.51 71.19
C TYR A 5 34.93 24.55 69.88
N VAL A 6 35.39 25.33 68.90
CA VAL A 6 34.86 25.30 67.52
C VAL A 6 35.69 24.29 66.74
N ILE A 7 35.07 23.15 66.40
CA ILE A 7 35.61 22.13 65.50
C ILE A 7 35.24 22.54 64.08
N ALA A 8 36.23 22.79 63.23
CA ALA A 8 36.05 23.00 61.80
C ALA A 8 35.92 21.64 61.10
N VAL A 9 34.74 21.35 60.56
CA VAL A 9 34.47 20.15 59.75
C VAL A 9 34.76 20.50 58.29
N LEU A 10 35.79 19.87 57.73
CA LEU A 10 36.15 19.97 56.31
C LEU A 10 35.33 18.92 55.54
N VAL A 11 34.27 19.34 54.85
CA VAL A 11 33.47 18.47 53.98
C VAL A 11 34.15 18.37 52.61
N LEU A 12 34.77 17.23 52.33
CA LEU A 12 35.29 16.86 51.00
C LEU A 12 34.13 16.34 50.14
N LEU A 13 33.69 17.14 49.17
CA LEU A 13 32.74 16.75 48.13
C LEU A 13 33.51 15.98 47.04
N PHE A 14 33.43 14.66 47.03
CA PHE A 14 33.83 13.87 45.86
C PHE A 14 32.70 13.90 44.84
N SER A 15 32.79 14.76 43.82
CA SER A 15 31.99 14.61 42.60
C SER A 15 32.65 13.55 41.73
N ALA A 16 32.29 12.28 41.94
CA ALA A 16 32.56 11.24 40.96
C ALA A 16 31.49 11.33 39.86
N CYS A 17 31.61 12.33 38.97
CA CYS A 17 30.98 12.25 37.66
C CYS A 17 31.79 11.23 36.87
N ARG A 18 31.26 10.01 36.77
CA ARG A 18 31.73 9.03 35.80
C ARG A 18 31.14 9.46 34.46
N ASP A 19 31.95 10.08 33.60
CA ASP A 19 31.66 10.18 32.17
C ASP A 19 31.76 8.77 31.60
N ASP A 20 30.66 8.01 31.72
CA ASP A 20 30.45 6.90 30.82
C ASP A 20 30.09 7.52 29.46
N GLU A 21 31.11 7.87 28.69
CA GLU A 21 30.97 7.97 27.23
C GLU A 21 30.57 6.57 26.77
N PHE A 22 29.26 6.34 26.70
CA PHE A 22 28.73 5.16 26.02
C PHE A 22 29.20 5.27 24.58
N ASP A 23 30.09 4.37 24.19
CA ASP A 23 30.54 4.19 22.82
C ASP A 23 29.28 3.98 21.97
N THR A 24 28.81 5.05 21.32
CA THR A 24 27.65 4.96 20.43
C THR A 24 28.08 4.03 19.30
N PRO A 25 27.38 2.90 19.08
CA PRO A 25 27.76 1.98 18.02
C PRO A 25 27.86 2.79 16.72
N PRO A 26 28.92 2.58 15.92
CA PRO A 26 29.17 3.41 14.75
C PRO A 26 27.96 3.37 13.82
N THR A 27 27.33 4.54 13.64
CA THR A 27 26.14 4.76 12.79
C THR A 27 26.50 4.87 11.31
N THR A 28 27.74 4.55 10.95
CA THR A 28 28.21 4.64 9.57
C THR A 28 27.76 3.41 8.79
N PHE A 29 26.77 3.62 7.93
CA PHE A 29 26.43 2.70 6.84
C PHE A 29 27.58 2.67 5.84
N VAL A 30 28.60 1.86 6.12
CA VAL A 30 29.74 1.63 5.25
C VAL A 30 29.41 0.48 4.31
N ASP A 31 29.74 0.65 3.03
CA ASP A 31 29.60 -0.42 2.06
C ASP A 31 30.71 -1.48 2.27
N PRO A 32 30.37 -2.75 2.53
CA PRO A 32 31.35 -3.84 2.61
C PRO A 32 31.93 -4.22 1.24
N GLY A 33 31.31 -3.80 0.12
CA GLY A 33 31.78 -4.08 -1.24
C GLY A 33 31.80 -5.57 -1.57
N LEU A 34 30.77 -6.32 -1.17
CA LEU A 34 30.65 -7.74 -1.49
C LEU A 34 30.48 -7.93 -3.01
N GLU A 35 31.08 -8.98 -3.55
CA GLU A 35 30.96 -9.33 -4.96
C GLU A 35 29.53 -9.79 -5.26
N VAL A 36 28.87 -9.10 -6.19
CA VAL A 36 27.53 -9.46 -6.67
C VAL A 36 27.68 -10.39 -7.86
N THR A 37 27.14 -11.59 -7.73
CA THR A 37 27.28 -12.65 -8.74
C THR A 37 26.10 -12.70 -9.72
N HIS A 38 24.92 -12.26 -9.27
CA HIS A 38 23.65 -12.42 -9.99
C HIS A 38 22.76 -11.19 -9.78
N THR A 39 21.90 -10.92 -10.76
CA THR A 39 20.82 -9.92 -10.64
C THR A 39 19.56 -10.57 -10.06
N ILE A 40 18.67 -9.74 -9.52
CA ILE A 40 17.37 -10.17 -9.03
C ILE A 40 16.52 -10.72 -10.19
N ALA A 41 16.65 -10.13 -11.39
CA ALA A 41 15.96 -10.62 -12.58
C ALA A 41 16.40 -12.04 -12.98
N GLU A 42 17.70 -12.34 -12.95
CA GLU A 42 18.23 -13.68 -13.23
C GLU A 42 17.70 -14.71 -12.23
N LEU A 43 17.69 -14.38 -10.93
CA LEU A 43 17.10 -15.26 -9.92
C LEU A 43 15.61 -15.51 -10.21
N LYS A 44 14.82 -14.46 -10.42
CA LYS A 44 13.37 -14.61 -10.71
C LYS A 44 13.11 -15.40 -11.98
N ALA A 45 13.93 -15.25 -13.01
CA ALA A 45 13.80 -15.99 -14.26
C ALA A 45 14.11 -17.49 -14.12
N SER A 46 14.91 -17.87 -13.11
CA SER A 46 15.19 -19.29 -12.79
C SER A 46 14.03 -19.98 -12.07
N HIS A 47 13.14 -19.21 -11.44
CA HIS A 47 12.03 -19.73 -10.64
C HIS A 47 10.81 -20.08 -11.49
N ILE A 48 10.18 -21.22 -11.19
CA ILE A 48 8.90 -21.62 -11.78
C ILE A 48 7.82 -21.44 -10.71
N LEU A 49 6.80 -20.64 -11.01
CA LEU A 49 5.69 -20.39 -10.07
C LEU A 49 5.04 -21.71 -9.60
N GLY A 50 4.84 -21.82 -8.29
CA GLY A 50 4.33 -22.99 -7.57
C GLY A 50 5.42 -23.92 -7.02
N GLU A 51 6.67 -23.78 -7.46
CA GLU A 51 7.78 -24.59 -6.95
C GLU A 51 8.38 -23.99 -5.67
N PHE A 52 9.03 -24.82 -4.86
CA PHE A 52 9.74 -24.39 -3.65
C PHE A 52 11.03 -25.18 -3.55
N TYR A 53 12.17 -24.49 -3.49
CA TYR A 53 13.47 -25.15 -3.43
C TYR A 53 14.51 -24.29 -2.70
N GLN A 54 15.58 -24.95 -2.25
CA GLN A 54 16.74 -24.30 -1.67
C GLN A 54 17.73 -23.95 -2.79
N ILE A 55 18.30 -22.74 -2.74
CA ILE A 55 19.30 -22.30 -3.72
C ILE A 55 20.64 -22.97 -3.39
N GLU A 56 21.06 -23.92 -4.23
CA GLU A 56 22.34 -24.64 -4.05
C GLU A 56 23.53 -23.92 -4.71
N GLU A 57 23.26 -23.07 -5.70
CA GLU A 57 24.29 -22.30 -6.40
C GLU A 57 24.83 -21.17 -5.51
N GLU A 58 26.15 -20.94 -5.57
CA GLU A 58 26.75 -19.81 -4.88
C GLU A 58 26.23 -18.50 -5.47
N MET A 59 25.40 -17.79 -4.70
CA MET A 59 24.68 -16.62 -5.18
C MET A 59 24.72 -15.49 -4.17
N THR A 60 25.22 -14.34 -4.60
CA THR A 60 25.12 -13.07 -3.90
C THR A 60 24.40 -12.05 -4.78
N LEU A 61 23.35 -11.45 -4.22
CA LEU A 61 22.56 -10.37 -4.82
C LEU A 61 22.85 -9.05 -4.10
N SER A 62 22.58 -7.92 -4.77
CA SER A 62 22.54 -6.61 -4.12
C SER A 62 21.36 -5.80 -4.65
N GLY A 63 20.66 -5.10 -3.76
CA GLY A 63 19.60 -4.17 -4.12
C GLY A 63 19.46 -3.05 -3.09
N ILE A 64 18.73 -1.99 -3.44
CA ILE A 64 18.36 -0.93 -2.52
C ILE A 64 17.00 -1.25 -1.91
N ILE A 65 16.86 -1.05 -0.60
CA ILE A 65 15.60 -1.24 0.12
C ILE A 65 14.60 -0.15 -0.30
N THR A 66 13.46 -0.55 -0.85
CA THR A 66 12.39 0.34 -1.30
C THR A 66 11.25 0.43 -0.30
N ALA A 67 10.99 -0.63 0.46
CA ALA A 67 10.02 -0.70 1.55
C ALA A 67 10.51 -1.58 2.72
N ASP A 68 10.17 -1.18 3.95
CA ASP A 68 10.53 -1.86 5.19
C ASP A 68 9.33 -1.99 6.13
N ASP A 69 9.52 -2.66 7.26
CA ASP A 69 8.47 -2.99 8.22
C ASP A 69 8.02 -1.84 9.13
N ARG A 70 8.54 -0.62 8.94
CA ARG A 70 8.36 0.52 9.86
C ARG A 70 6.91 0.82 10.23
N THR A 71 6.03 0.80 9.24
CA THR A 71 4.61 1.10 9.44
C THR A 71 3.76 -0.14 9.72
N GLY A 72 4.34 -1.34 9.62
CA GLY A 72 3.61 -2.60 9.70
C GLY A 72 2.82 -2.98 8.44
N ASN A 73 2.78 -2.14 7.39
CA ASN A 73 2.20 -2.56 6.11
C ASN A 73 3.10 -3.57 5.37
N PHE A 74 4.39 -3.59 5.71
CA PHE A 74 5.36 -4.61 5.29
C PHE A 74 5.93 -5.39 6.47
N TYR A 75 5.05 -6.00 7.26
CA TYR A 75 5.44 -6.77 8.46
C TYR A 75 6.45 -7.89 8.15
N GLN A 76 7.57 -7.90 8.87
CA GLN A 76 8.61 -8.95 8.79
C GLN A 76 9.15 -9.20 7.37
N ARG A 77 9.12 -8.15 6.54
CA ARG A 77 9.63 -8.22 5.17
C ARG A 77 10.36 -6.95 4.77
N LEU A 78 11.39 -7.11 3.94
CA LEU A 78 12.04 -6.03 3.21
C LEU A 78 11.79 -6.21 1.72
N ILE A 79 11.57 -5.12 1.01
CA ILE A 79 11.51 -5.12 -0.45
C ILE A 79 12.78 -4.46 -0.95
N ILE A 80 13.52 -5.16 -1.84
CA ILE A 80 14.72 -4.61 -2.47
C ILE A 80 14.58 -4.62 -3.98
N GLU A 81 15.23 -3.66 -4.66
CA GLU A 81 15.39 -3.67 -6.12
C GLU A 81 16.82 -3.33 -6.54
N ASP A 82 17.26 -3.90 -7.66
CA ASP A 82 18.62 -3.72 -8.21
C ASP A 82 18.63 -2.97 -9.55
N GLY A 83 17.49 -2.39 -9.92
CA GLY A 83 17.25 -1.76 -11.22
C GLY A 83 16.77 -2.73 -12.30
N THR A 84 17.07 -4.03 -12.19
CA THR A 84 16.61 -5.08 -13.11
C THR A 84 15.26 -5.64 -12.69
N ALA A 85 15.09 -5.94 -11.40
CA ALA A 85 13.86 -6.43 -10.81
C ALA A 85 13.82 -6.14 -9.30
N GLY A 86 12.66 -6.36 -8.68
CA GLY A 86 12.49 -6.35 -7.24
C GLY A 86 12.10 -7.71 -6.69
N ILE A 87 12.37 -7.92 -5.40
CA ILE A 87 12.08 -9.18 -4.68
C ILE A 87 11.71 -8.90 -3.22
N GLU A 88 10.86 -9.75 -2.64
CA GLU A 88 10.56 -9.71 -1.21
C GLU A 88 11.49 -10.63 -0.42
N LEU A 89 12.07 -10.11 0.66
CA LEU A 89 12.86 -10.85 1.63
C LEU A 89 12.05 -11.00 2.91
N LEU A 90 11.75 -12.24 3.29
CA LEU A 90 11.04 -12.56 4.53
C LEU A 90 12.05 -12.77 5.67
N LEU A 91 11.91 -12.00 6.74
CA LEU A 91 12.82 -11.99 7.88
C LEU A 91 12.01 -12.00 9.18
N ARG A 92 12.16 -13.03 10.02
CA ARG A 92 11.37 -13.22 11.25
C ARG A 92 11.88 -12.37 12.41
N ALA A 93 12.02 -11.07 12.15
CA ALA A 93 12.40 -10.06 13.11
C ALA A 93 11.50 -8.83 12.94
N ASN A 94 11.28 -8.11 14.04
CA ASN A 94 10.56 -6.85 14.00
C ASN A 94 11.56 -5.68 14.00
N ASP A 95 11.05 -4.50 13.68
CA ASP A 95 11.80 -3.25 13.69
C ASP A 95 13.05 -3.31 12.78
N LEU A 96 12.94 -4.05 11.67
CA LEU A 96 14.00 -4.23 10.67
C LEU A 96 14.47 -2.87 10.14
N PHE A 97 13.56 -1.90 10.01
CA PHE A 97 13.85 -0.53 9.59
C PHE A 97 14.95 0.19 10.39
N ASN A 98 15.24 -0.24 11.63
CA ASN A 98 16.33 0.34 12.44
C ASN A 98 17.72 -0.05 11.91
N LEU A 99 17.84 -1.27 11.40
CA LEU A 99 19.08 -1.81 10.85
C LEU A 99 19.10 -1.68 9.32
N TYR A 100 17.96 -1.81 8.68
CA TYR A 100 17.81 -1.89 7.24
C TYR A 100 16.79 -0.85 6.76
N PRO A 101 17.04 0.46 6.98
CA PRO A 101 16.11 1.50 6.57
C PRO A 101 15.99 1.56 5.04
N VAL A 102 14.81 1.96 4.57
CA VAL A 102 14.57 2.36 3.18
C VAL A 102 15.70 3.29 2.65
N GLY A 103 16.16 3.00 1.44
CA GLY A 103 17.27 3.68 0.75
C GLY A 103 18.66 3.13 1.09
N ARG A 104 18.77 2.12 1.96
CA ARG A 104 20.03 1.43 2.23
C ARG A 104 20.27 0.32 1.20
N ARG A 105 21.51 0.17 0.73
CA ARG A 105 21.94 -1.01 -0.02
C ARG A 105 21.95 -2.23 0.88
N LEU A 106 21.44 -3.34 0.38
CA LEU A 106 21.43 -4.63 1.04
C LEU A 106 22.14 -5.65 0.15
N TYR A 107 23.00 -6.45 0.74
CA TYR A 107 23.56 -7.63 0.11
C TYR A 107 22.89 -8.87 0.68
N VAL A 108 22.47 -9.78 -0.20
CA VAL A 108 21.80 -11.03 0.15
C VAL A 108 22.68 -12.18 -0.35
N LYS A 109 23.28 -12.91 0.59
CA LYS A 109 23.93 -14.19 0.29
C LYS A 109 22.83 -15.23 0.17
N ALA A 110 22.35 -15.43 -1.05
CA ALA A 110 21.18 -16.24 -1.34
C ALA A 110 21.46 -17.75 -1.35
N THR A 111 22.72 -18.16 -1.35
CA THR A 111 23.11 -19.57 -1.16
C THR A 111 22.47 -20.12 0.12
N ASP A 112 21.90 -21.31 0.03
CA ASP A 112 21.16 -22.01 1.08
C ASP A 112 19.85 -21.34 1.54
N MET A 113 19.46 -20.20 0.98
CA MET A 113 18.12 -19.64 1.19
C MET A 113 17.07 -20.45 0.43
N TRP A 114 15.83 -20.39 0.91
CA TRP A 114 14.68 -20.95 0.23
C TRP A 114 14.02 -19.91 -0.65
N ILE A 115 13.71 -20.31 -1.88
CA ILE A 115 12.89 -19.55 -2.83
C ILE A 115 11.56 -20.27 -3.06
N GLY A 116 10.52 -19.48 -3.23
CA GLY A 116 9.18 -19.92 -3.57
C GLY A 116 8.33 -18.72 -3.93
N ASP A 117 7.03 -18.93 -4.10
CA ASP A 117 6.10 -17.84 -4.31
C ASP A 117 4.84 -17.93 -3.45
N TYR A 118 4.31 -16.76 -3.13
CA TYR A 118 3.03 -16.61 -2.47
C TYR A 118 2.03 -16.04 -3.46
N ASN A 119 1.25 -16.92 -4.08
CA ASN A 119 0.24 -16.57 -5.08
C ASN A 119 0.81 -15.67 -6.20
N GLY A 120 1.96 -16.05 -6.78
CA GLY A 120 2.57 -15.32 -7.89
C GLY A 120 3.61 -14.26 -7.50
N VAL A 121 3.80 -13.99 -6.22
CA VAL A 121 4.89 -13.12 -5.73
C VAL A 121 6.07 -13.99 -5.31
N ILE A 122 7.20 -13.89 -6.02
CA ILE A 122 8.43 -14.63 -5.71
C ILE A 122 9.10 -14.03 -4.47
N GLN A 123 9.48 -14.89 -3.52
CA GLN A 123 9.99 -14.51 -2.20
C GLN A 123 11.23 -15.33 -1.82
N LEU A 124 12.11 -14.71 -1.03
CA LEU A 124 13.23 -15.39 -0.38
C LEU A 124 13.04 -15.46 1.13
N GLY A 125 13.44 -16.58 1.71
CA GLY A 125 13.38 -16.80 3.16
C GLY A 125 14.35 -17.87 3.63
N GLY A 126 14.26 -18.23 4.90
CA GLY A 126 15.19 -19.17 5.54
C GLY A 126 14.71 -20.62 5.59
N SER A 127 13.42 -20.86 5.35
CA SER A 127 12.83 -22.20 5.40
C SER A 127 11.51 -22.27 4.64
N ILE A 128 10.96 -23.47 4.50
CA ILE A 128 9.58 -23.69 4.03
C ILE A 128 8.71 -24.15 5.19
N GLU A 129 7.56 -23.52 5.31
CA GLU A 129 6.47 -24.00 6.15
C GLU A 129 5.49 -24.82 5.29
N VAL A 130 5.11 -25.99 5.78
CA VAL A 130 4.16 -26.89 5.10
C VAL A 130 2.92 -27.05 5.98
N ASP A 131 1.79 -26.57 5.48
CA ASP A 131 0.47 -26.76 6.09
C ASP A 131 -0.43 -27.57 5.14
N GLY A 132 -0.52 -28.88 5.42
CA GLY A 132 -1.24 -29.81 4.55
C GLY A 132 -0.66 -29.86 3.14
N SER A 133 -1.42 -29.40 2.15
CA SER A 133 -0.99 -29.29 0.75
C SER A 133 -0.40 -27.93 0.37
N PHE A 134 -0.39 -26.97 1.29
CA PHE A 134 0.13 -25.63 1.05
C PHE A 134 1.57 -25.53 1.55
N GLN A 135 2.42 -24.96 0.72
CA GLN A 135 3.79 -24.61 1.07
C GLN A 135 3.91 -23.09 1.03
N ASN A 136 4.65 -22.52 1.98
CA ASN A 136 4.98 -21.10 1.99
C ASN A 136 6.46 -20.94 2.33
N VAL A 137 7.08 -19.91 1.78
CA VAL A 137 8.38 -19.45 2.25
C VAL A 137 8.19 -18.85 3.63
N ASN A 138 8.96 -19.32 4.61
CA ASN A 138 9.02 -18.76 5.95
C ASN A 138 10.32 -17.96 6.09
N GLY A 139 10.23 -16.84 6.82
CA GLY A 139 11.34 -15.89 6.91
C GLY A 139 12.58 -16.45 7.60
N VAL A 140 13.72 -15.82 7.35
CA VAL A 140 14.98 -16.13 8.04
C VAL A 140 14.80 -15.82 9.53
N GLU A 141 15.10 -16.78 10.40
CA GLU A 141 15.05 -16.56 11.86
C GLU A 141 15.99 -15.41 12.27
N GLU A 142 15.55 -14.55 13.19
CA GLU A 142 16.25 -13.31 13.55
C GLU A 142 17.75 -13.51 13.82
N VAL A 143 18.11 -14.57 14.53
CA VAL A 143 19.49 -14.91 14.89
C VAL A 143 20.37 -15.26 13.68
N LEU A 144 19.76 -15.73 12.58
CA LEU A 144 20.44 -16.13 11.35
C LEU A 144 20.48 -14.99 10.31
N ILE A 145 19.70 -13.92 10.48
CA ILE A 145 19.67 -12.79 9.54
C ILE A 145 21.08 -12.30 9.19
N PRO A 146 22.03 -12.10 10.13
CA PRO A 146 23.37 -11.62 9.79
C PRO A 146 24.22 -12.58 8.95
N GLU A 147 23.84 -13.86 8.86
CA GLU A 147 24.54 -14.84 8.03
C GLU A 147 24.22 -14.61 6.54
N TYR A 148 22.95 -14.33 6.24
CA TYR A 148 22.42 -14.14 4.89
C TYR A 148 22.40 -12.68 4.44
N ILE A 149 22.16 -11.75 5.36
CA ILE A 149 21.88 -10.35 5.06
C ILE A 149 23.01 -9.47 5.58
N VAL A 150 23.58 -8.65 4.70
CA VAL A 150 24.63 -7.69 5.02
C VAL A 150 24.23 -6.31 4.53
N GLY A 151 24.10 -5.35 5.44
CA GLY A 151 23.78 -3.97 5.08
C GLY A 151 24.98 -3.22 4.51
N GLY A 152 24.78 -2.53 3.39
CA GLY A 152 25.74 -1.64 2.74
C GLY A 152 25.54 -0.16 3.10
N ALA A 153 25.93 0.72 2.18
CA ALA A 153 25.79 2.16 2.34
C ALA A 153 24.34 2.65 2.24
N LEU A 154 24.08 3.84 2.79
CA LEU A 154 22.82 4.55 2.57
C LEU A 154 22.94 5.39 1.30
N GLU A 155 22.15 5.06 0.28
CA GLU A 155 22.26 5.65 -1.06
C GLU A 155 21.03 6.49 -1.44
N GLY A 156 19.94 6.34 -0.69
CA GLY A 156 18.65 6.93 -1.02
C GLY A 156 17.75 5.95 -1.77
N VAL A 157 16.47 6.27 -1.87
CA VAL A 157 15.49 5.43 -2.56
C VAL A 157 15.65 5.61 -4.07
N PRO A 158 15.62 4.54 -4.88
CA PRO A 158 15.56 4.67 -6.34
C PRO A 158 14.30 5.43 -6.77
N ASP A 159 14.39 6.10 -7.93
CA ASP A 159 13.21 6.71 -8.52
C ASP A 159 12.18 5.62 -8.88
N PRO A 160 10.89 5.79 -8.52
CA PRO A 160 9.87 4.81 -8.83
C PRO A 160 9.64 4.71 -10.34
N LEU A 161 9.25 3.53 -10.82
CA LEU A 161 8.87 3.34 -12.21
C LEU A 161 7.50 3.98 -12.49
N GLU A 162 7.48 5.01 -13.32
CA GLU A 162 6.23 5.58 -13.83
C GLU A 162 5.57 4.62 -14.81
N VAL A 163 4.35 4.17 -14.49
CA VAL A 163 3.64 3.15 -15.27
C VAL A 163 2.13 3.39 -15.18
N SER A 164 1.39 3.00 -16.22
CA SER A 164 -0.07 3.02 -16.19
C SER A 164 -0.62 1.74 -15.55
N ILE A 165 -1.85 1.78 -15.02
CA ILE A 165 -2.51 0.56 -14.50
C ILE A 165 -2.54 -0.55 -15.56
N SER A 166 -2.84 -0.21 -16.82
CA SER A 166 -2.93 -1.17 -17.92
C SER A 166 -1.60 -1.81 -18.33
N ASP A 167 -0.47 -1.17 -18.01
CA ASP A 167 0.86 -1.64 -18.38
C ASP A 167 1.56 -2.43 -17.25
N LEU A 168 0.94 -2.53 -16.07
CA LEU A 168 1.43 -3.33 -14.97
C LEU A 168 1.45 -4.82 -15.31
N GLY A 169 2.49 -5.51 -14.84
CA GLY A 169 2.79 -6.87 -15.27
C GLY A 169 3.89 -7.52 -14.43
N PHE A 170 4.29 -8.74 -14.80
CA PHE A 170 5.21 -9.58 -14.03
C PHE A 170 6.53 -8.89 -13.67
N ASP A 171 7.11 -8.14 -14.60
CA ASP A 171 8.40 -7.45 -14.42
C ASP A 171 8.36 -6.32 -13.38
N HIS A 172 7.15 -5.85 -13.03
CA HIS A 172 6.93 -4.81 -12.03
C HIS A 172 6.75 -5.40 -10.62
N ILE A 173 6.52 -6.72 -10.46
CA ILE A 173 6.21 -7.33 -9.15
C ILE A 173 7.40 -7.12 -8.21
N SER A 174 7.08 -6.65 -7.00
CA SER A 174 8.02 -6.27 -5.94
C SER A 174 8.91 -5.07 -6.26
N ARG A 175 8.52 -4.23 -7.22
CA ARG A 175 9.20 -2.96 -7.52
C ARG A 175 8.41 -1.76 -7.03
N LEU A 176 9.14 -0.66 -6.78
CA LEU A 176 8.53 0.63 -6.51
C LEU A 176 8.04 1.23 -7.82
N VAL A 177 6.73 1.47 -7.90
CA VAL A 177 6.07 2.06 -9.07
C VAL A 177 5.35 3.34 -8.67
N LYS A 178 5.15 4.24 -9.62
CA LYS A 178 4.33 5.44 -9.47
C LYS A 178 3.24 5.42 -10.53
N LEU A 179 2.00 5.50 -10.07
CA LEU A 179 0.84 5.70 -10.92
C LEU A 179 0.45 7.16 -10.85
N ASP A 180 0.35 7.81 -12.01
CA ASP A 180 -0.17 9.17 -12.16
C ASP A 180 -1.57 9.14 -12.76
N GLY A 181 -2.37 10.16 -12.50
CA GLY A 181 -3.71 10.27 -13.05
C GLY A 181 -4.73 9.33 -12.40
N VAL A 182 -4.50 8.88 -11.16
CA VAL A 182 -5.35 7.91 -10.45
C VAL A 182 -6.14 8.57 -9.32
N GLU A 183 -7.29 7.99 -9.00
CA GLU A 183 -8.15 8.41 -7.88
C GLU A 183 -8.72 7.20 -7.14
N PHE A 184 -9.11 7.39 -5.87
CA PHE A 184 -9.90 6.39 -5.16
C PHE A 184 -11.31 6.33 -5.73
N ALA A 185 -11.75 5.11 -6.06
CA ALA A 185 -13.11 4.86 -6.55
C ALA A 185 -14.17 5.29 -5.51
N PRO A 186 -15.44 5.52 -5.90
CA PRO A 186 -16.45 6.08 -5.00
C PRO A 186 -16.64 5.39 -3.65
N GLY A 187 -16.47 4.07 -3.57
CA GLY A 187 -16.56 3.29 -2.33
C GLY A 187 -15.27 3.22 -1.49
N SER A 188 -14.16 3.72 -2.04
CA SER A 188 -12.82 3.66 -1.43
C SER A 188 -12.27 5.03 -1.05
N ARG A 189 -13.00 6.11 -1.33
CA ARG A 189 -12.64 7.49 -0.94
C ARG A 189 -13.31 7.88 0.38
N ASN A 190 -12.62 8.68 1.19
CA ASN A 190 -13.09 9.16 2.50
C ASN A 190 -13.48 8.02 3.47
N VAL A 191 -12.70 6.95 3.47
CA VAL A 191 -12.85 5.79 4.36
C VAL A 191 -11.50 5.41 4.98
N PRO A 192 -11.45 4.70 6.12
CA PRO A 192 -10.18 4.24 6.70
C PRO A 192 -9.38 3.35 5.73
N TYR A 193 -8.05 3.48 5.75
CA TYR A 193 -7.17 2.62 4.96
C TYR A 193 -7.30 1.14 5.31
N ALA A 194 -7.53 0.80 6.59
CA ALA A 194 -7.82 -0.54 7.06
C ALA A 194 -8.61 -0.52 8.37
N ASP A 195 -9.08 -1.67 8.85
CA ASP A 195 -9.75 -1.76 10.15
C ASP A 195 -8.78 -2.29 11.22
N GLY A 196 -8.07 -1.35 11.84
CA GLY A 196 -7.16 -1.65 12.95
C GLY A 196 -7.86 -1.87 14.30
N LEU A 197 -9.16 -1.56 14.41
CA LEU A 197 -9.93 -1.63 15.66
C LEU A 197 -10.72 -2.93 15.80
N SER A 198 -10.92 -3.67 14.71
CA SER A 198 -11.51 -5.00 14.75
C SER A 198 -10.62 -5.99 15.53
N ASN A 199 -11.21 -7.10 15.97
CA ASN A 199 -10.51 -8.15 16.68
C ASN A 199 -10.75 -9.53 16.01
N PRO A 200 -9.79 -10.05 15.24
CA PRO A 200 -8.47 -9.48 14.95
C PRO A 200 -8.53 -8.26 14.00
N PRO A 201 -7.48 -7.41 13.93
CA PRO A 201 -7.39 -6.35 12.93
C PRO A 201 -7.58 -6.88 11.51
N GLN A 202 -8.34 -6.17 10.67
CA GLN A 202 -8.70 -6.60 9.32
C GLN A 202 -8.01 -5.75 8.26
N SER A 203 -7.37 -6.42 7.30
CA SER A 203 -6.83 -5.79 6.10
C SER A 203 -7.97 -5.41 5.16
N VAL A 204 -7.83 -4.28 4.46
CA VAL A 204 -8.85 -3.76 3.53
C VAL A 204 -8.25 -3.61 2.14
N ASN A 205 -9.06 -3.91 1.13
CA ASN A 205 -8.77 -3.66 -0.28
C ASN A 205 -9.55 -2.41 -0.71
N HIS A 206 -8.83 -1.36 -1.05
CA HIS A 206 -9.39 -0.18 -1.72
C HIS A 206 -9.20 -0.29 -3.23
N ILE A 207 -10.09 0.32 -3.99
CA ILE A 207 -10.00 0.36 -5.45
C ILE A 207 -9.51 1.74 -5.88
N LEU A 208 -8.42 1.73 -6.62
CA LEU A 208 -7.95 2.87 -7.40
C LEU A 208 -8.43 2.72 -8.83
N GLN A 209 -8.73 3.85 -9.48
CA GLN A 209 -9.10 3.91 -10.88
C GLN A 209 -8.35 5.03 -11.59
N ASP A 210 -8.02 4.84 -12.85
CA ASP A 210 -7.57 5.93 -13.73
C ASP A 210 -8.77 6.58 -14.46
N CYS A 211 -8.52 7.66 -15.19
CA CYS A 211 -9.58 8.33 -15.95
C CYS A 211 -10.05 7.55 -17.20
N ASN A 212 -9.41 6.42 -17.54
CA ASN A 212 -9.78 5.53 -18.64
C ASN A 212 -10.61 4.33 -18.18
N GLY A 213 -10.83 4.16 -16.86
CA GLY A 213 -11.59 3.07 -16.27
C GLY A 213 -10.78 1.82 -15.94
N SER A 214 -9.45 1.85 -16.07
CA SER A 214 -8.58 0.80 -15.53
C SER A 214 -8.56 0.89 -14.01
N THR A 215 -8.51 -0.27 -13.34
CA THR A 215 -8.58 -0.34 -11.87
C THR A 215 -7.50 -1.24 -11.27
N ILE A 216 -7.04 -0.91 -10.08
CA ILE A 216 -6.10 -1.72 -9.30
C ILE A 216 -6.47 -1.71 -7.81
N ILE A 217 -6.12 -2.79 -7.10
CA ILE A 217 -6.33 -2.88 -5.65
C ILE A 217 -5.18 -2.18 -4.91
N LEU A 218 -5.51 -1.24 -4.03
CA LEU A 218 -4.61 -0.80 -2.97
C LEU A 218 -4.93 -1.57 -1.70
N ARG A 219 -4.05 -2.50 -1.32
CA ARG A 219 -4.25 -3.34 -0.13
C ARG A 219 -3.48 -2.76 1.05
N THR A 220 -4.15 -2.65 2.19
CA THR A 220 -3.54 -2.19 3.45
C THR A 220 -3.76 -3.20 4.56
N SER A 221 -2.70 -3.51 5.28
CA SER A 221 -2.72 -4.39 6.46
C SER A 221 -3.55 -3.78 7.59
N GLY A 222 -4.38 -4.61 8.23
CA GLY A 222 -5.06 -4.24 9.47
C GLY A 222 -4.10 -3.97 10.64
N TYR A 223 -2.84 -4.39 10.52
CA TYR A 223 -1.82 -4.22 11.55
C TYR A 223 -0.92 -2.99 11.31
N CYS A 224 -1.14 -2.20 10.25
CA CYS A 224 -0.33 -1.00 10.02
C CYS A 224 -0.72 0.17 10.95
N ASP A 225 0.23 1.06 11.21
CA ASP A 225 0.06 2.22 12.10
C ASP A 225 -0.86 3.31 11.52
N PHE A 226 -1.13 3.28 10.21
CA PHE A 226 -1.99 4.23 9.51
C PHE A 226 -3.38 3.69 9.16
N THR A 227 -3.80 2.55 9.71
CA THR A 227 -5.14 1.93 9.48
C THR A 227 -6.29 2.93 9.55
N GLY A 228 -6.32 3.75 10.60
CA GLY A 228 -7.36 4.74 10.87
C GLY A 228 -7.26 6.04 10.06
N SER A 229 -6.20 6.23 9.28
CA SER A 229 -6.08 7.38 8.38
C SER A 229 -7.13 7.26 7.27
N ILE A 230 -7.65 8.41 6.82
CA ILE A 230 -8.72 8.45 5.83
C ILE A 230 -8.13 8.54 4.42
N THR A 231 -8.58 7.68 3.52
CA THR A 231 -8.24 7.75 2.10
C THR A 231 -8.69 9.10 1.51
N PRO A 232 -7.81 9.80 0.79
CA PRO A 232 -8.13 11.12 0.27
C PRO A 232 -9.16 11.07 -0.86
N THR A 233 -9.69 12.25 -1.17
CA THR A 233 -10.48 12.52 -2.38
C THR A 233 -9.63 13.30 -3.36
N GLY A 234 -9.94 13.22 -4.66
CA GLY A 234 -9.17 13.89 -5.71
C GLY A 234 -8.52 12.88 -6.63
N ASN A 235 -7.92 13.40 -7.71
CA ASN A 235 -7.00 12.66 -8.55
C ASN A 235 -5.56 13.04 -8.17
N GLY A 236 -4.59 12.26 -8.59
CA GLY A 236 -3.19 12.60 -8.50
C GLY A 236 -2.33 11.37 -8.71
N SER A 237 -1.39 11.15 -7.79
CA SER A 237 -0.39 10.10 -7.89
C SER A 237 -0.28 9.23 -6.65
N ILE A 238 0.08 7.97 -6.86
CA ILE A 238 0.40 7.01 -5.81
C ILE A 238 1.72 6.33 -6.14
N THR A 239 2.65 6.39 -5.20
CA THR A 239 3.89 5.60 -5.21
C THR A 239 3.67 4.35 -4.35
N ALA A 240 3.95 3.15 -4.86
CA ALA A 240 3.71 1.93 -4.09
C ALA A 240 4.59 0.77 -4.56
N VAL A 241 4.67 -0.29 -3.76
CA VAL A 241 5.22 -1.57 -4.21
C VAL A 241 4.12 -2.35 -4.94
N TYR A 242 4.34 -2.66 -6.21
CA TYR A 242 3.41 -3.48 -7.00
C TYR A 242 3.52 -4.96 -6.63
N SER A 243 2.38 -5.66 -6.60
CA SER A 243 2.25 -7.04 -6.16
C SER A 243 1.05 -7.72 -6.85
N VAL A 244 0.88 -9.01 -6.61
CA VAL A 244 -0.26 -9.80 -7.10
C VAL A 244 -0.74 -10.74 -6.01
N PHE A 245 -1.98 -11.21 -6.12
CA PHE A 245 -2.48 -12.36 -5.38
C PHE A 245 -3.25 -13.25 -6.35
N GLY A 246 -2.53 -14.20 -6.95
CA GLY A 246 -3.04 -15.02 -8.03
C GLY A 246 -3.25 -14.15 -9.27
N SER A 247 -4.51 -13.97 -9.67
CA SER A 247 -4.88 -13.09 -10.79
C SER A 247 -5.10 -11.63 -10.39
N ASP A 248 -5.24 -11.36 -9.09
CA ASP A 248 -5.58 -10.02 -8.61
C ASP A 248 -4.33 -9.14 -8.59
N GLN A 249 -4.35 -8.07 -9.38
CA GLN A 249 -3.32 -7.05 -9.34
C GLN A 249 -3.54 -6.15 -8.11
N GLN A 250 -2.48 -5.94 -7.34
CA GLN A 250 -2.56 -5.17 -6.11
C GLN A 250 -1.28 -4.38 -5.86
N MET A 251 -1.34 -3.42 -4.95
CA MET A 251 -0.18 -2.65 -4.53
C MET A 251 -0.27 -2.29 -3.04
N TYR A 252 0.88 -1.95 -2.47
CA TYR A 252 1.02 -1.60 -1.06
C TYR A 252 1.82 -0.30 -0.94
N ILE A 253 1.24 0.70 -0.27
CA ILE A 253 1.95 1.93 0.10
C ILE A 253 2.79 1.70 1.36
N ARG A 254 3.90 2.42 1.51
CA ARG A 254 4.74 2.35 2.72
C ARG A 254 4.10 3.09 3.87
N ASP A 255 3.58 4.27 3.57
CA ASP A 255 2.81 5.11 4.48
C ASP A 255 1.89 6.05 3.69
N THR A 256 1.19 6.96 4.38
CA THR A 256 0.25 7.87 3.71
C THR A 256 0.91 8.98 2.88
N THR A 257 2.22 9.21 3.01
CA THR A 257 2.97 10.19 2.21
C THR A 257 3.24 9.72 0.77
N ASP A 258 3.06 8.42 0.52
CA ASP A 258 3.08 7.81 -0.81
C ASP A 258 1.84 8.15 -1.66
N VAL A 259 0.87 8.89 -1.10
CA VAL A 259 -0.41 9.22 -1.75
C VAL A 259 -0.56 10.74 -1.84
N ASP A 260 -0.58 11.26 -3.07
CA ASP A 260 -0.81 12.68 -3.38
C ASP A 260 -2.06 12.81 -4.26
N MET A 261 -3.17 13.27 -3.69
CA MET A 261 -4.45 13.46 -4.40
C MET A 261 -4.87 14.93 -4.43
N THR A 262 -3.95 15.80 -4.85
CA THR A 262 -4.18 17.25 -4.88
C THR A 262 -4.86 17.76 -6.14
N GLU A 263 -5.05 16.90 -7.15
CA GLU A 263 -5.67 17.26 -8.42
C GLU A 263 -7.19 17.06 -8.39
N ALA A 264 -7.88 17.73 -9.32
CA ALA A 264 -9.31 17.54 -9.49
C ALA A 264 -9.58 16.09 -9.90
N THR A 265 -10.58 15.43 -9.28
CA THR A 265 -11.03 14.09 -9.67
C THR A 265 -11.18 13.99 -11.17
N CYS A 266 -10.97 12.80 -11.73
CA CYS A 266 -11.33 12.51 -13.10
C CYS A 266 -12.73 13.08 -13.29
N SER A 267 -12.84 14.13 -14.12
CA SER A 267 -14.12 14.55 -14.64
C SER A 267 -14.50 13.35 -15.47
N GLN A 268 -15.29 12.45 -14.88
CA GLN A 268 -15.93 11.41 -15.64
C GLN A 268 -16.49 12.19 -16.83
N ASN A 269 -16.04 11.88 -18.04
CA ASN A 269 -16.73 12.32 -19.23
C ASN A 269 -18.08 11.58 -19.27
N VAL A 270 -18.84 11.59 -18.16
CA VAL A 270 -20.24 11.28 -18.22
C VAL A 270 -20.81 12.45 -18.96
N GLN A 271 -21.12 12.19 -20.21
CA GLN A 271 -21.91 13.08 -21.02
C GLN A 271 -23.13 13.46 -20.20
N THR A 272 -23.19 14.72 -19.75
CA THR A 272 -24.39 15.25 -19.15
C THR A 272 -25.40 15.43 -20.27
N MET A 273 -26.63 15.00 -20.02
CA MET A 273 -27.72 15.11 -20.98
C MET A 273 -28.89 15.80 -20.31
N ASP A 274 -29.54 16.71 -21.04
CA ASP A 274 -30.78 17.30 -20.57
C ASP A 274 -31.90 16.25 -20.52
N ILE A 275 -32.81 16.37 -19.55
CA ILE A 275 -33.99 15.50 -19.44
C ILE A 275 -34.83 15.58 -20.72
N SER A 276 -34.89 16.75 -21.38
CA SER A 276 -35.52 16.90 -22.70
C SER A 276 -34.91 15.97 -23.74
N ALA A 277 -33.59 15.96 -23.86
CA ALA A 277 -32.86 15.13 -24.80
C ALA A 277 -33.03 13.65 -24.50
N VAL A 278 -33.06 13.23 -23.23
CA VAL A 278 -33.37 11.84 -22.84
C VAL A 278 -34.79 11.46 -23.26
N ARG A 279 -35.77 12.35 -23.08
CA ARG A 279 -37.15 12.12 -23.49
C ARG A 279 -37.30 12.00 -24.99
N ASP A 280 -36.55 12.79 -25.77
CA ASP A 280 -36.58 12.77 -27.23
C ASP A 280 -36.06 11.44 -27.82
N LEU A 281 -35.28 10.67 -27.06
CA LEU A 281 -34.87 9.32 -27.46
C LEU A 281 -36.05 8.33 -27.51
N PHE A 282 -37.12 8.59 -26.75
CA PHE A 282 -38.29 7.72 -26.73
C PHE A 282 -39.24 8.03 -27.90
N THR A 283 -39.22 7.17 -28.91
CA THR A 283 -40.04 7.32 -30.13
C THR A 283 -41.29 6.44 -30.14
N GLY A 284 -41.70 5.90 -28.98
CA GLY A 284 -42.89 5.04 -28.83
C GLY A 284 -42.60 3.54 -28.70
N SER A 285 -41.34 3.14 -28.63
CA SER A 285 -40.89 1.78 -28.31
C SER A 285 -39.85 1.79 -27.20
N GLU A 286 -39.77 0.71 -26.43
CA GLU A 286 -38.76 0.53 -25.39
C GLU A 286 -37.34 0.63 -25.97
N LEU A 287 -36.46 1.32 -25.25
CA LEU A 287 -35.04 1.43 -25.55
C LEU A 287 -34.23 1.41 -24.26
N ASN A 288 -32.94 1.06 -24.37
CA ASN A 288 -31.99 1.27 -23.28
C ASN A 288 -31.58 2.74 -23.25
N ALA A 289 -31.62 3.35 -22.06
CA ALA A 289 -31.12 4.70 -21.86
C ALA A 289 -29.61 4.80 -22.14
N PRO A 290 -29.10 5.92 -22.66
CA PRO A 290 -27.68 6.12 -22.88
C PRO A 290 -26.91 6.17 -21.55
N ALA A 291 -25.61 5.83 -21.57
CA ALA A 291 -24.72 5.98 -20.44
C ALA A 291 -24.40 7.47 -20.20
N ALA A 292 -25.35 8.19 -19.60
CA ALA A 292 -25.31 9.63 -19.36
C ALA A 292 -25.82 9.98 -17.96
N VAL A 293 -25.45 11.15 -17.47
CA VAL A 293 -25.99 11.73 -16.22
C VAL A 293 -27.00 12.79 -16.56
N VAL A 294 -28.15 12.74 -15.89
CA VAL A 294 -29.17 13.80 -15.90
C VAL A 294 -29.19 14.48 -14.53
N GLU A 295 -29.45 15.77 -14.51
CA GLU A 295 -29.53 16.58 -13.29
C GLU A 295 -30.93 17.20 -13.15
N GLY A 296 -31.50 17.18 -11.95
CA GLY A 296 -32.78 17.83 -11.69
C GLY A 296 -33.22 17.75 -10.23
N ILE A 297 -34.25 18.51 -9.89
CA ILE A 297 -34.82 18.58 -8.54
C ILE A 297 -35.92 17.54 -8.41
N VAL A 298 -35.91 16.77 -7.32
CA VAL A 298 -36.98 15.85 -6.96
C VAL A 298 -38.24 16.64 -6.63
N ILE A 299 -39.31 16.42 -7.39
CA ILE A 299 -40.62 17.10 -7.22
C ILE A 299 -41.72 16.16 -6.71
N SER A 300 -41.43 14.87 -6.58
CA SER A 300 -42.33 13.89 -5.95
C SER A 300 -42.20 13.89 -4.43
N ASP A 301 -43.29 13.60 -3.73
CA ASP A 301 -43.36 13.60 -2.26
C ASP A 301 -43.77 12.22 -1.74
N ARG A 302 -42.75 11.36 -1.60
CA ARG A 302 -42.92 10.00 -1.10
C ARG A 302 -43.43 9.98 0.35
N GLU A 303 -42.97 10.89 1.20
CA GLU A 303 -43.30 10.89 2.63
C GLU A 303 -44.81 11.08 2.87
N ASN A 304 -45.45 11.90 2.04
CA ASN A 304 -46.89 12.14 2.09
C ASN A 304 -47.70 11.20 1.16
N GLY A 305 -47.05 10.18 0.59
CA GLY A 305 -47.72 9.09 -0.14
C GLY A 305 -48.35 9.48 -1.48
N ASN A 306 -47.88 10.56 -2.12
CA ASN A 306 -48.43 11.00 -3.41
C ASN A 306 -47.95 10.15 -4.60
N ILE A 307 -47.00 9.25 -4.36
CA ILE A 307 -46.39 8.38 -5.35
C ILE A 307 -46.01 7.02 -4.74
N ASN A 308 -45.85 5.99 -5.58
CA ASN A 308 -45.26 4.72 -5.20
C ASN A 308 -43.80 4.93 -4.75
N GLY A 309 -43.37 4.31 -3.64
CA GLY A 309 -42.05 4.51 -3.04
C GLY A 309 -40.85 4.12 -3.91
N GLN A 310 -41.08 3.34 -4.96
CA GLN A 310 -40.07 2.96 -5.96
C GLN A 310 -39.98 3.94 -7.14
N ASN A 311 -40.76 5.03 -7.13
CA ASN A 311 -40.76 6.03 -8.19
C ASN A 311 -40.37 7.40 -7.64
N ALA A 312 -39.36 8.04 -8.27
CA ALA A 312 -39.07 9.45 -8.06
C ALA A 312 -39.43 10.24 -9.33
N VAL A 313 -39.99 11.43 -9.18
CA VAL A 313 -40.15 12.40 -10.27
C VAL A 313 -39.08 13.46 -10.12
N VAL A 314 -38.24 13.60 -11.13
CA VAL A 314 -37.13 14.56 -11.16
C VAL A 314 -37.40 15.57 -12.28
N GLN A 315 -37.27 16.86 -11.99
CA GLN A 315 -37.47 17.94 -12.94
C GLN A 315 -36.20 18.76 -13.12
N GLN A 316 -35.77 18.93 -14.36
CA GLN A 316 -34.67 19.83 -14.69
C GLN A 316 -35.07 21.28 -14.41
N GLU A 317 -34.13 22.11 -13.94
CA GLU A 317 -34.41 23.51 -13.65
C GLU A 317 -34.96 24.24 -14.89
N GLY A 318 -36.20 24.73 -14.80
CA GLY A 318 -36.89 25.41 -15.90
C GLY A 318 -37.31 24.50 -17.08
N GLY A 319 -37.16 23.19 -16.95
CA GLY A 319 -37.35 22.24 -18.04
C GLY A 319 -38.31 21.09 -17.74
N GLU A 320 -38.17 20.03 -18.52
CA GLU A 320 -38.94 18.81 -18.43
C GLU A 320 -38.64 17.99 -17.17
N GLY A 321 -39.63 17.21 -16.75
CA GLY A 321 -39.43 16.14 -15.77
C GLY A 321 -39.44 14.74 -16.40
N ILE A 322 -38.84 13.80 -15.67
CA ILE A 322 -38.82 12.36 -15.97
C ILE A 322 -39.11 11.55 -14.69
N VAL A 323 -39.70 10.37 -14.87
CA VAL A 323 -39.92 9.43 -13.77
C VAL A 323 -38.78 8.42 -13.74
N LEU A 324 -38.12 8.31 -12.61
CA LEU A 324 -37.14 7.26 -12.32
C LEU A 324 -37.86 6.11 -11.60
N ARG A 325 -37.74 4.90 -12.15
CA ARG A 325 -38.28 3.67 -11.57
C ARG A 325 -37.13 2.84 -11.01
N PHE A 326 -37.18 2.57 -9.71
CA PHE A 326 -36.19 1.76 -8.99
C PHE A 326 -36.73 0.35 -8.71
N ASP A 327 -35.82 -0.60 -8.48
CA ASP A 327 -36.18 -1.97 -8.09
C ASP A 327 -36.69 -2.04 -6.63
N SER A 328 -36.29 -1.08 -5.80
CA SER A 328 -36.70 -0.93 -4.40
C SER A 328 -37.09 0.51 -4.07
N ASP A 329 -37.65 0.74 -2.89
CA ASP A 329 -37.95 2.08 -2.41
C ASP A 329 -36.70 2.97 -2.41
N HIS A 330 -36.83 4.21 -2.90
CA HIS A 330 -35.75 5.20 -2.86
C HIS A 330 -35.84 6.07 -1.59
N SER A 331 -34.74 6.76 -1.26
CA SER A 331 -34.64 7.68 -0.12
C SER A 331 -34.55 9.17 -0.50
N PHE A 332 -34.62 9.50 -1.79
CA PHE A 332 -34.61 10.91 -2.26
C PHE A 332 -35.79 11.72 -1.71
N ALA A 333 -35.50 12.88 -1.11
CA ALA A 333 -36.48 13.76 -0.49
C ALA A 333 -36.99 14.83 -1.47
N LEU A 334 -38.21 15.33 -1.24
CA LEU A 334 -38.77 16.42 -2.03
C LEU A 334 -37.85 17.66 -1.95
N GLY A 335 -37.53 18.25 -3.11
CA GLY A 335 -36.72 19.46 -3.22
C GLY A 335 -35.21 19.25 -3.23
N THR A 336 -34.72 18.01 -3.15
CA THR A 336 -33.28 17.72 -3.30
C THR A 336 -32.88 17.71 -4.77
N LYS A 337 -31.68 18.20 -5.05
CA LYS A 337 -31.02 18.13 -6.35
C LYS A 337 -30.19 16.84 -6.45
#